data_AF-A0A494XJ03-F1
#
_entry.id   AF-A0A494XJ03-F1
#
_cell.length_a   1.000
_cell.length_b   1.000
_cell.length_c   1.000
_cell.angle_alpha   90.00
_cell.angle_beta   90.00
_cell.angle_gamma   90.00
#
_symmetry.space_group_name_H-M   'P 1'
#
loop_
_entity.id
_entity.type
_entity.pdbx_description
1 polymer ?
#
loop_
_entity_poly.entity_id
_entity_poly.type
_entity_poly.pdbx_seq_one_letter_code
_entity_poly.pdbx_strand_id
1 'polypeptide(L)'
;MNELTVGLNAWIIQDGNYDDFKRGESYKLALEFGGSALTPSYERAVRCKYNGTSRYDVVAQVIFSTPEVWVIDFGVKVFSESRPPRFAKIGQWVKGEIWLGVDPFFYKERLHRMPRMPNLFVEWVVARIQFEATPWIEEISGIRRVLKRDSEREGWIDRAETDAWADDGGLAEYLLSLSR
;
A
#
# COMPACT_ATOMS: atom_id res chain seq x y z
N MET A 1 1.81 -12.78 11.70
CA MET A 1 1.44 -11.35 11.54
C MET A 1 -0.03 -11.39 11.21
N ASN A 2 -0.85 -10.90 12.13
CA ASN A 2 -2.31 -11.13 12.06
C ASN A 2 -3.04 -9.92 11.52
N GLU A 3 -2.37 -8.77 11.44
CA GLU A 3 -2.95 -7.51 10.99
C GLU A 3 -1.91 -6.66 10.24
N LEU A 4 -2.37 -5.95 9.20
CA LEU A 4 -1.61 -4.96 8.44
C LEU A 4 -2.51 -3.76 8.15
N THR A 5 -2.02 -2.56 8.45
CA THR A 5 -2.59 -1.32 7.95
C THR A 5 -2.01 -0.96 6.58
N VAL A 6 -2.87 -0.71 5.59
CA VAL A 6 -2.50 -0.36 4.20
C VAL A 6 -3.21 0.92 3.78
N GLY A 7 -2.57 1.68 2.88
CA GLY A 7 -3.18 2.86 2.27
C GLY A 7 -4.17 2.49 1.17
N LEU A 8 -5.21 3.30 1.04
CA LEU A 8 -6.16 3.24 -0.06
C LEU A 8 -6.52 4.67 -0.47
N ASN A 9 -6.32 5.01 -1.73
CA ASN A 9 -6.81 6.28 -2.27
C ASN A 9 -8.21 6.08 -2.87
N ALA A 10 -9.10 7.05 -2.70
CA ALA A 10 -10.44 7.06 -3.26
C ALA A 10 -10.49 6.74 -4.76
N TRP A 11 -9.50 7.20 -5.55
CA TRP A 11 -9.48 6.95 -7.00
C TRP A 11 -9.47 5.46 -7.35
N ILE A 12 -8.91 4.61 -6.48
CA ILE A 12 -8.85 3.16 -6.69
C ILE A 12 -10.26 2.54 -6.71
N ILE A 13 -11.17 3.05 -5.88
CA ILE A 13 -12.59 2.66 -5.88
C ILE A 13 -13.32 3.32 -7.06
N GLN A 14 -13.08 4.62 -7.29
CA GLN A 14 -13.76 5.39 -8.34
C GLN A 14 -13.51 4.84 -9.75
N ASP A 15 -12.33 4.30 -10.01
CA ASP A 15 -11.99 3.64 -11.29
C ASP A 15 -12.77 2.32 -11.51
N GLY A 16 -13.59 1.89 -10.56
CA GLY A 16 -14.42 0.69 -10.64
C GLY A 16 -13.66 -0.61 -10.38
N ASN A 17 -12.42 -0.51 -9.88
CA ASN A 17 -11.61 -1.68 -9.55
C ASN A 17 -12.10 -2.37 -8.28
N TYR A 18 -12.68 -1.61 -7.36
CA TYR A 18 -13.27 -2.12 -6.13
C TYR A 18 -14.56 -1.36 -5.84
N ASP A 19 -15.50 -2.03 -5.19
CA ASP A 19 -16.58 -1.34 -4.47
C ASP A 19 -16.01 -0.67 -3.21
N ASP A 20 -16.82 0.16 -2.56
CA ASP A 20 -16.47 0.70 -1.24
C ASP A 20 -16.17 -0.42 -0.23
N PHE A 21 -15.15 -0.18 0.59
CA PHE A 21 -14.73 -1.12 1.62
C PHE A 21 -15.58 -0.95 2.88
N LYS A 22 -15.96 -2.06 3.50
CA LYS A 22 -16.80 -2.10 4.70
C LYS A 22 -16.12 -2.85 5.81
N ARG A 23 -16.17 -2.29 7.01
CA ARG A 23 -15.62 -2.91 8.21
C ARG A 23 -16.34 -4.22 8.51
N GLY A 24 -15.57 -5.29 8.69
CA GLY A 24 -16.03 -6.65 8.97
C GLY A 24 -16.23 -7.50 7.72
N GLU A 25 -16.14 -6.92 6.52
CA GLU A 25 -16.26 -7.68 5.27
C GLU A 25 -14.91 -8.21 4.77
N SER A 26 -14.97 -9.30 3.99
CA SER A 26 -13.83 -9.97 3.38
C SER A 26 -13.64 -9.52 1.94
N TYR A 27 -12.41 -9.17 1.58
CA TYR A 27 -12.02 -8.79 0.23
C TYR A 27 -10.83 -9.61 -0.24
N LYS A 28 -10.90 -10.08 -1.49
CA LYS A 28 -9.78 -10.74 -2.15
C LYS A 28 -9.00 -9.72 -2.97
N LEU A 29 -7.83 -9.33 -2.46
CA LEU A 29 -7.00 -8.29 -3.06
C LEU A 29 -5.51 -8.63 -3.00
N ALA A 30 -4.74 -7.98 -3.88
CA ALA A 30 -3.29 -7.94 -3.80
C ALA A 30 -2.85 -6.63 -3.13
N LEU A 31 -1.66 -6.65 -2.54
CA LEU A 31 -1.06 -5.48 -1.92
C LEU A 31 0.17 -5.05 -2.70
N GLU A 32 0.27 -3.75 -2.93
CA GLU A 32 1.47 -3.14 -3.47
C GLU A 32 2.35 -2.58 -2.37
N PHE A 33 3.59 -2.29 -2.74
CA PHE A 33 4.48 -1.48 -1.94
C PHE A 33 5.19 -0.44 -2.79
N GLY A 34 5.54 0.67 -2.15
CA GLY A 34 6.50 1.61 -2.68
C GLY A 34 7.50 2.04 -1.61
N GLY A 35 8.53 2.75 -2.05
CA GLY A 35 9.62 3.20 -1.19
C GLY A 35 10.95 3.20 -1.93
N SER A 36 11.74 4.26 -1.75
CA SER A 36 13.06 4.42 -2.37
C SER A 36 14.21 3.96 -1.47
N ALA A 37 13.91 3.57 -0.22
CA ALA A 37 14.89 3.35 0.83
C ALA A 37 15.34 1.88 1.00
N LEU A 38 14.91 0.97 0.13
CA LEU A 38 15.34 -0.43 0.24
C LEU A 38 16.82 -0.57 -0.10
N THR A 39 17.52 -1.37 0.71
CA THR A 39 18.95 -1.67 0.58
C THR A 39 19.19 -3.18 0.69
N PRO A 40 20.33 -3.70 0.20
CA PRO A 40 20.69 -5.10 0.42
C PRO A 40 20.73 -5.45 1.91
N SER A 41 20.21 -6.63 2.27
CA SER A 41 20.32 -7.17 3.61
C SER A 41 21.14 -8.46 3.62
N TYR A 42 21.95 -8.64 4.65
CA TYR A 42 22.58 -9.93 4.98
C TYR A 42 21.73 -10.75 5.96
N GLU A 43 20.74 -10.12 6.59
CA GLU A 43 19.76 -10.83 7.42
C GLU A 43 18.91 -11.74 6.53
N ARG A 44 18.66 -12.97 7.01
CA ARG A 44 17.87 -14.00 6.33
C ARG A 44 16.64 -14.38 7.15
N ALA A 45 16.17 -13.43 7.95
CA ALA A 45 15.01 -13.54 8.80
C ALA A 45 14.01 -12.47 8.39
N VAL A 46 12.77 -12.89 8.21
CA VAL A 46 11.66 -11.99 7.91
C VAL A 46 11.46 -11.03 9.08
N ARG A 47 11.28 -9.74 8.77
CA ARG A 47 10.91 -8.70 9.73
C ARG A 47 9.90 -7.76 9.12
N CYS A 48 8.97 -7.32 9.94
CA CYS A 48 8.02 -6.28 9.60
C CYS A 48 7.69 -5.53 10.89
N LYS A 49 8.05 -4.26 10.95
CA LYS A 49 7.78 -3.39 12.08
C LYS A 49 6.98 -2.20 11.58
N TYR A 50 5.79 -2.02 12.14
CA TYR A 50 4.92 -0.89 11.85
C TYR A 50 5.53 0.42 12.34
N ASN A 51 5.55 1.44 11.47
CA ASN A 51 6.11 2.76 11.74
C ASN A 51 5.04 3.89 11.70
N GLY A 52 3.75 3.55 11.61
CA GLY A 52 2.66 4.51 11.48
C GLY A 52 2.04 4.52 10.09
N THR A 53 0.77 4.95 10.02
CA THR A 53 -0.09 4.96 8.84
C THR A 53 -0.08 3.64 8.04
N SER A 54 0.63 3.59 6.92
CA SER A 54 0.81 2.40 6.09
C SER A 54 2.28 2.03 5.89
N ARG A 55 3.17 2.55 6.75
CA ARG A 55 4.63 2.41 6.64
C ARG A 55 5.19 1.34 7.55
N TYR A 56 6.20 0.63 7.05
CA TYR A 56 6.84 -0.48 7.73
C TYR A 56 8.33 -0.52 7.45
N ASP A 57 9.12 -0.76 8.50
CA ASP A 57 10.49 -1.27 8.34
C ASP A 57 10.43 -2.77 8.10
N VAL A 58 10.91 -3.22 6.94
CA VAL A 58 10.89 -4.64 6.57
C VAL A 58 12.28 -5.23 6.38
N VAL A 59 12.36 -6.54 6.56
CA VAL A 59 13.41 -7.40 6.00
C VAL A 59 12.69 -8.49 5.22
N ALA A 60 12.91 -8.53 3.91
CA ALA A 60 12.12 -9.33 2.98
C ALA A 60 13.00 -10.04 1.95
N GLN A 61 12.53 -11.19 1.46
CA GLN A 61 13.16 -11.88 0.34
C GLN A 61 12.53 -11.44 -0.98
N VAL A 62 13.34 -11.17 -2.01
CA VAL A 62 12.86 -10.98 -3.37
C VAL A 62 12.48 -12.34 -3.95
N ILE A 63 11.19 -12.56 -4.22
CA ILE A 63 10.67 -13.85 -4.72
C ILE A 63 10.36 -13.83 -6.21
N PHE A 64 10.22 -12.65 -6.80
CA PHE A 64 9.99 -12.46 -8.23
C PHE A 64 10.58 -11.12 -8.70
N SER A 65 11.10 -11.07 -9.92
CA SER A 65 11.79 -9.88 -10.45
C SER A 65 11.85 -9.91 -11.98
N THR A 66 11.35 -8.84 -12.61
CA THR A 66 11.46 -8.55 -14.05
C THR A 66 11.84 -7.08 -14.24
N PRO A 67 12.07 -6.59 -15.47
CA PRO A 67 12.28 -5.16 -15.70
C PRO A 67 11.09 -4.26 -15.36
N GLU A 68 9.88 -4.81 -15.22
CA GLU A 68 8.63 -4.05 -15.02
C GLU A 68 8.07 -4.18 -13.60
N VAL A 69 8.34 -5.30 -12.91
CA VAL A 69 7.73 -5.60 -11.62
C VAL A 69 8.64 -6.48 -10.78
N TRP A 70 8.55 -6.32 -9.48
CA TRP A 70 9.23 -7.20 -8.53
C TRP A 70 8.37 -7.42 -7.30
N VAL A 71 8.58 -8.56 -6.64
CA VAL A 71 7.79 -9.01 -5.50
C VAL A 71 8.74 -9.35 -4.36
N ILE A 72 8.42 -8.84 -3.18
CA ILE A 72 9.09 -9.17 -1.93
C ILE A 72 8.16 -9.94 -1.00
N ASP A 73 8.73 -10.80 -0.17
CA ASP A 73 8.03 -11.60 0.84
C ASP A 73 8.66 -11.38 2.21
N PHE A 74 7.88 -10.77 3.12
CA PHE A 74 8.19 -10.65 4.54
C PHE A 74 7.14 -11.38 5.40
N GLY A 75 6.64 -12.52 4.92
CA GLY A 75 5.47 -13.21 5.47
C GLY A 75 4.15 -12.72 4.84
N VAL A 76 4.19 -11.57 4.17
CA VAL A 76 3.16 -11.07 3.27
C VAL A 76 3.87 -10.76 1.94
N LYS A 77 3.27 -11.21 0.84
CA LYS A 77 3.78 -10.97 -0.51
C LYS A 77 3.21 -9.66 -1.01
N VAL A 78 4.08 -8.76 -1.43
CA VAL A 78 3.71 -7.44 -1.97
C VAL A 78 4.52 -7.18 -3.23
N PHE A 79 3.94 -6.47 -4.18
CA PHE A 79 4.59 -6.15 -5.46
C PHE A 79 4.82 -4.66 -5.62
N SER A 80 5.77 -4.31 -6.48
CA SER A 80 5.97 -2.95 -6.94
C SER A 80 6.10 -3.01 -8.45
N GLU A 81 5.22 -2.29 -9.16
CA GLU A 81 5.24 -2.16 -10.63
C GLU A 81 6.31 -1.15 -11.06
N SER A 82 7.55 -1.44 -10.70
CA SER A 82 8.70 -0.64 -11.09
C SER A 82 9.87 -1.55 -11.44
N ARG A 83 10.85 -0.97 -12.14
CA ARG A 83 12.13 -1.65 -12.34
C ARG A 83 12.80 -1.87 -10.97
N PRO A 84 13.19 -3.11 -10.62
CA PRO A 84 13.88 -3.39 -9.36
C PRO A 84 15.27 -2.73 -9.35
N PRO A 85 15.76 -2.28 -8.19
CA PRO A 85 17.16 -1.92 -8.01
C PRO A 85 18.09 -3.06 -8.45
N ARG A 86 19.29 -2.74 -8.95
CA ARG A 86 20.24 -3.74 -9.49
C ARG A 86 20.59 -4.88 -8.51
N PHE A 87 20.50 -4.62 -7.21
CA PHE A 87 20.76 -5.61 -6.15
C PHE A 87 19.57 -6.54 -5.87
N ALA A 88 18.34 -6.16 -6.24
CA ALA A 88 17.10 -6.86 -5.91
C ALA A 88 16.81 -7.99 -6.91
N LYS A 89 17.69 -9.00 -6.92
CA LYS A 89 17.54 -10.23 -7.71
C LYS A 89 16.76 -11.29 -6.94
N ILE A 90 16.09 -12.20 -7.66
CA ILE A 90 15.38 -13.33 -7.04
C ILE A 90 16.31 -14.07 -6.07
N GLY A 91 15.80 -14.35 -4.87
CA GLY A 91 16.51 -14.99 -3.76
C GLY A 91 17.32 -14.04 -2.88
N GLN A 92 17.60 -12.81 -3.33
CA GLN A 92 18.26 -11.79 -2.52
C GLN A 92 17.32 -11.23 -1.45
N TRP A 93 17.91 -10.68 -0.40
CA TRP A 93 17.17 -10.07 0.69
C TRP A 93 17.39 -8.57 0.69
N VAL A 94 16.32 -7.86 1.03
CA VAL A 94 16.29 -6.40 1.11
C VAL A 94 15.82 -5.99 2.49
N LYS A 95 16.20 -4.78 2.90
CA LYS A 95 15.71 -4.14 4.12
C LYS A 95 15.49 -2.65 3.93
N GLY A 96 14.60 -2.08 4.72
CA GLY A 96 14.32 -0.64 4.73
C GLY A 96 12.84 -0.36 4.90
N GLU A 97 12.51 0.92 4.83
CA GLU A 97 11.13 1.38 4.91
C GLU A 97 10.40 1.18 3.58
N ILE A 98 9.16 0.68 3.68
CA ILE A 98 8.18 0.65 2.60
C ILE A 98 6.87 1.25 3.08
N TRP A 99 6.06 1.77 2.16
CA TRP A 99 4.62 1.94 2.39
C TRP A 99 3.87 0.81 1.69
N LEU A 100 2.71 0.43 2.24
CA LEU A 100 1.81 -0.58 1.70
C LEU A 100 0.53 0.05 1.18
N GLY A 101 0.05 -0.43 0.05
CA GLY A 101 -1.21 0.02 -0.56
C GLY A 101 -2.06 -1.15 -1.08
N VAL A 102 -3.35 -0.91 -1.25
CA VAL A 102 -4.21 -1.80 -2.04
C VAL A 102 -3.78 -1.72 -3.50
N ASP A 103 -3.65 -2.87 -4.18
CA ASP A 103 -3.39 -2.91 -5.63
C ASP A 103 -4.42 -2.05 -6.37
N PRO A 104 -4.00 -0.98 -7.05
CA PRO A 104 -4.94 -0.11 -7.73
C PRO A 104 -5.70 -0.82 -8.84
N PHE A 105 -5.01 -1.66 -9.62
CA PHE A 105 -5.55 -2.53 -10.68
C PHE A 105 -4.48 -3.35 -11.39
N PHE A 106 -3.21 -2.93 -11.35
CA PHE A 106 -2.12 -3.52 -12.13
C PHE A 106 -2.04 -5.03 -11.97
N TYR A 107 -2.07 -5.52 -10.73
CA TYR A 107 -2.00 -6.94 -10.48
C TYR A 107 -3.29 -7.64 -10.88
N LYS A 108 -4.43 -7.11 -10.43
CA LYS A 108 -5.76 -7.64 -10.69
C LYS A 108 -6.06 -7.81 -12.17
N GLU A 109 -5.68 -6.85 -13.01
CA GLU A 109 -5.99 -6.88 -14.43
C GLU A 109 -4.95 -7.61 -15.27
N ARG A 110 -3.66 -7.37 -14.99
CA ARG A 110 -2.58 -7.74 -15.93
C ARG A 110 -1.50 -8.61 -15.30
N LEU A 111 -0.90 -8.19 -14.18
CA LEU A 111 0.34 -8.82 -13.71
C LEU A 111 0.14 -10.27 -13.26
N HIS A 112 -1.04 -10.64 -12.75
CA HIS A 112 -1.35 -12.04 -12.37
C HIS A 112 -1.24 -13.04 -13.53
N ARG A 113 -1.31 -12.58 -14.79
CA ARG A 113 -1.19 -13.41 -16.00
C ARG A 113 0.27 -13.54 -16.47
N MET A 114 1.19 -12.80 -15.87
CA MET A 114 2.60 -12.83 -16.26
C MET A 114 3.21 -14.20 -15.94
N PRO A 115 4.02 -14.79 -16.86
CA PRO A 115 4.64 -16.08 -16.63
C PRO A 115 5.45 -16.12 -15.33
N ARG A 116 5.17 -17.12 -14.49
CA ARG A 116 5.82 -17.35 -13.19
C ARG A 116 5.54 -16.28 -12.12
N MET A 117 4.62 -15.35 -12.36
CA MET A 117 4.19 -14.42 -11.33
C MET A 117 3.56 -15.20 -10.16
N PRO A 118 4.03 -15.02 -8.92
CA PRO A 118 3.38 -15.62 -7.75
C PRO A 118 1.92 -15.15 -7.63
N ASN A 119 1.04 -16.01 -7.11
CA ASN A 119 -0.30 -15.59 -6.70
C ASN A 119 -0.20 -14.64 -5.50
N LEU A 120 -0.64 -13.40 -5.67
CA LEU A 120 -0.64 -12.35 -4.65
C LEU A 120 -2.03 -12.07 -4.10
N PHE A 121 -3.08 -12.64 -4.70
CA PHE A 121 -4.42 -12.51 -4.15
C PHE A 121 -4.54 -13.25 -2.83
N VAL A 122 -4.89 -12.50 -1.81
CA VAL A 122 -5.24 -13.06 -0.51
C VAL A 122 -6.55 -12.47 -0.05
N GLU A 123 -7.33 -13.28 0.66
CA GLU A 123 -8.53 -12.83 1.33
C GLU A 123 -8.15 -12.13 2.63
N TRP A 124 -8.71 -10.95 2.83
CA TRP A 124 -8.46 -10.08 3.97
C TRP A 124 -9.78 -9.62 4.56
N VAL A 125 -9.90 -9.64 5.87
CA VAL A 125 -11.03 -9.03 6.58
C VAL A 125 -10.67 -7.62 6.97
N VAL A 126 -11.52 -6.64 6.62
CA VAL A 126 -11.32 -5.23 7.01
C VAL A 126 -11.68 -5.05 8.48
N ALA A 127 -10.69 -5.02 9.37
CA ALA A 127 -10.90 -4.85 10.80
C ALA A 127 -11.23 -3.39 11.17
N ARG A 128 -10.64 -2.42 10.47
CA ARG A 128 -10.82 -0.99 10.72
C ARG A 128 -10.62 -0.18 9.45
N ILE A 129 -11.39 0.90 9.32
CA ILE A 129 -11.24 1.90 8.27
C ILE A 129 -11.02 3.25 8.95
N GLN A 130 -9.98 3.95 8.55
CA GLN A 130 -9.72 5.32 8.98
C GLN A 130 -9.67 6.24 7.77
N PHE A 131 -10.37 7.36 7.84
CA PHE A 131 -10.38 8.43 6.85
C PHE A 131 -9.39 9.53 7.25
N GLU A 132 -8.59 10.02 6.31
CA GLU A 132 -7.68 11.14 6.53
C GLU A 132 -8.47 12.45 6.65
N ALA A 133 -8.60 12.95 7.88
CA ALA A 133 -9.30 14.19 8.20
C ALA A 133 -8.34 15.38 8.35
N THR A 134 -7.06 15.21 7.98
CA THR A 134 -6.04 16.25 8.06
C THR A 134 -6.47 17.45 7.19
N PRO A 135 -6.60 18.66 7.75
CA PRO A 135 -7.02 19.83 6.99
C PRO A 135 -6.07 20.16 5.84
N TRP A 136 -6.63 20.66 4.74
CA TRP A 136 -5.84 21.27 3.67
C TRP A 136 -5.40 22.68 4.05
N ILE A 137 -4.15 23.02 3.74
CA ILE A 137 -3.61 24.37 3.82
C ILE A 137 -3.05 24.78 2.45
N GLU A 138 -3.20 26.06 2.11
CA GLU A 138 -2.57 26.63 0.93
C GLU A 138 -1.10 26.98 1.23
N GLU A 139 -0.19 26.42 0.45
CA GLU A 139 1.20 26.85 0.41
C GLU A 139 1.48 27.60 -0.90
N ILE A 140 2.07 28.78 -0.78
CA ILE A 140 2.51 29.56 -1.94
C ILE A 140 3.94 29.13 -2.27
N SER A 141 4.08 28.42 -3.38
CA SER A 141 5.39 28.04 -3.94
C SER A 141 5.64 28.86 -5.21
N GLY A 142 6.32 30.00 -5.05
CA GLY A 142 6.52 30.98 -6.11
C GLY A 142 5.20 31.60 -6.58
N ILE A 143 4.83 31.39 -7.85
CA ILE A 143 3.59 31.92 -8.45
C ILE A 143 2.42 30.93 -8.35
N ARG A 144 2.65 29.71 -7.84
CA ARG A 144 1.63 28.67 -7.75
C ARG A 144 1.15 28.51 -6.32
N ARG A 145 -0.17 28.37 -6.16
CA ARG A 145 -0.78 27.88 -4.92
C ARG A 145 -0.87 26.37 -5.00
N VAL A 146 -0.34 25.70 -4.00
CA VAL A 146 -0.39 24.25 -3.85
C VAL A 146 -1.17 23.96 -2.57
N LEU A 147 -2.18 23.09 -2.67
CA LEU A 147 -2.83 22.55 -1.48
C LEU A 147 -1.97 21.42 -0.94
N LYS A 148 -1.67 21.46 0.35
CA LYS A 148 -1.03 20.36 1.07
C LYS A 148 -1.78 20.08 2.37
N ARG A 149 -1.66 18.86 2.88
CA ARG A 149 -2.14 18.52 4.22
C ARG A 149 -1.34 19.26 5.28
N ASP A 150 -2.04 19.81 6.27
CA ASP A 150 -1.42 20.42 7.45
C ASP A 150 -0.89 19.35 8.40
N SER A 151 0.41 19.04 8.27
CA SER A 151 1.06 18.02 9.09
C SER A 151 1.03 18.31 10.59
N GLU A 152 0.83 19.57 11.01
CA GLU A 152 0.70 19.91 12.45
C GLU A 152 -0.68 19.54 13.01
N ARG A 153 -1.64 19.23 12.13
CA ARG A 153 -3.02 18.88 12.45
C ARG A 153 -3.42 17.53 11.85
N GLU A 154 -2.45 16.61 11.75
CA GLU A 154 -2.70 15.26 11.25
C GLU A 154 -3.82 14.60 12.06
N GLY A 155 -4.82 14.07 11.35
CA GLY A 155 -6.00 13.50 11.97
C GLY A 155 -6.59 12.35 11.16
N TRP A 156 -6.92 11.26 11.85
CA TRP A 156 -7.54 10.08 11.27
C TRP A 156 -8.83 9.77 12.00
N ILE A 157 -9.94 9.64 11.28
CA ILE A 157 -11.28 9.40 11.85
C ILE A 157 -11.77 8.01 11.46
N ASP A 158 -12.28 7.25 12.42
CA ASP A 158 -12.86 5.94 12.14
C ASP A 158 -14.14 6.02 11.30
N ARG A 159 -14.25 5.12 10.33
CA ARG A 159 -15.42 4.92 9.49
C ARG A 159 -15.90 3.47 9.52
N ALA A 160 -17.17 3.29 9.25
CA ALA A 160 -17.76 1.96 9.06
C ALA A 160 -17.55 1.46 7.62
N GLU A 161 -17.57 2.38 6.66
CA GLU A 161 -17.35 2.13 5.24
C GLU A 161 -16.62 3.32 4.59
N THR A 162 -15.97 3.09 3.46
CA THR A 162 -15.49 4.19 2.61
C THR A 162 -16.66 4.81 1.87
N ASP A 163 -16.57 6.11 1.56
CA ASP A 163 -17.43 6.78 0.59
C ASP A 163 -16.52 7.51 -0.40
N ALA A 164 -15.92 6.75 -1.31
CA ALA A 164 -14.88 7.28 -2.19
C ALA A 164 -15.34 8.45 -3.08
N TRP A 165 -16.64 8.61 -3.32
CA TRP A 165 -17.17 9.68 -4.16
C TRP A 165 -17.46 10.96 -3.37
N ALA A 166 -17.87 10.86 -2.10
CA ALA A 166 -18.21 12.03 -1.29
C ALA A 166 -17.12 12.47 -0.32
N ASP A 167 -16.38 11.54 0.29
CA ASP A 167 -15.37 11.87 1.30
C ASP A 167 -14.24 12.71 0.69
N ASP A 168 -13.90 13.80 1.38
CA ASP A 168 -12.95 14.84 0.95
C ASP A 168 -13.16 15.32 -0.50
N GLY A 169 -14.42 15.40 -0.95
CA GLY A 169 -14.77 15.82 -2.31
C GLY A 169 -14.28 14.86 -3.40
N GLY A 170 -14.12 13.58 -3.06
CA GLY A 170 -13.63 12.54 -3.97
C GLY A 170 -12.10 12.38 -3.97
N LEU A 171 -11.40 13.06 -3.06
CA LEU A 171 -9.94 12.99 -2.91
C LEU A 171 -9.50 12.28 -1.64
N ALA A 172 -10.40 11.50 -1.02
CA ALA A 172 -10.14 10.87 0.25
C ALA A 172 -8.94 9.92 0.21
N GLU A 173 -8.18 9.94 1.30
CA GLU A 173 -7.20 8.92 1.63
C GLU A 173 -7.70 8.12 2.83
N TYR A 174 -7.54 6.81 2.76
CA TYR A 174 -7.96 5.89 3.80
C TYR A 174 -6.80 5.01 4.26
N LEU A 175 -6.90 4.56 5.50
CA LEU A 175 -6.14 3.43 6.02
C LEU A 175 -7.09 2.28 6.30
N LEU A 176 -6.78 1.12 5.72
CA LEU A 176 -7.48 -0.13 6.00
C LEU A 176 -6.61 -0.99 6.89
N SER A 177 -7.09 -1.32 8.09
CA SER A 177 -6.47 -2.37 8.90
C SER A 177 -7.07 -3.72 8.51
N LEU A 178 -6.24 -4.58 7.95
CA LEU A 178 -6.60 -5.85 7.32
C LEU A 178 -6.10 -7.01 8.16
N SER A 179 -6.96 -8.00 8.40
CA SER A 179 -6.63 -9.20 9.18
C SER A 179 -6.78 -10.49 8.37
N ARG A 180 -6.06 -11.53 8.80
CA ARG A 180 -6.09 -12.90 8.26
C ARG A 180 -6.30 -13.92 9.36
#